data_AF-A0A1G3Y0D0-F1
#
_entry.id   AF-A0A1G3Y0D0-F1
#
_cell.length_a   1.000
_cell.length_b   1.000
_cell.length_c   1.000
_cell.angle_alpha   90.00
_cell.angle_beta   90.00
_cell.angle_gamma   90.00
#
_symmetry.space_group_name_H-M   'P 1'
#
loop_
_entity.id
_entity.type
_entity.pdbx_description
1 polymer ?
#
loop_
_entity_poly.entity_id
_entity_poly.type
_entity_poly.pdbx_seq_one_letter_code
_entity_poly.pdbx_strand_id
1 'polypeptide(L)' 'MSRDTVLDEGVRYFLEKKLREIKTEIFRITGKYKISSVKEFDELYKKGIVEEKDSWEDFQRLDHLEFKRDEIEKLLQELR' A
#
# COMPACT_ATOMS: atom_id res chain seq x y z
N MET A 1 20.25 -7.85 26.28
CA MET A 1 19.91 -7.60 24.87
C MET A 1 21.21 -7.52 24.08
N SER A 2 21.33 -8.26 22.98
CA SER A 2 22.46 -8.10 22.06
C SER A 2 22.19 -6.92 21.12
N ARG A 3 23.26 -6.43 20.48
CA ARG A 3 23.14 -5.40 19.43
C ARG A 3 22.22 -5.87 18.30
N ASP A 4 22.28 -7.15 17.94
CA ASP A 4 21.50 -7.72 16.85
C ASP A 4 20.01 -7.71 17.17
N THR A 5 19.62 -8.07 18.41
CA THR A 5 18.22 -7.98 18.85
C THR A 5 17.66 -6.55 18.74
N VAL A 6 18.44 -5.55 19.13
CA VAL A 6 18.02 -4.14 19.04
C VAL A 6 17.88 -3.69 17.58
N LEU A 7 18.74 -4.18 16.69
CA LEU A 7 18.66 -3.89 15.26
C LEU A 7 17.41 -4.53 14.64
N ASP A 8 17.13 -5.79 14.93
CA ASP A 8 15.95 -6.51 14.42
C ASP A 8 14.64 -5.85 14.88
N GLU A 9 14.55 -5.49 16.16
CA GLU A 9 13.39 -4.76 16.69
C GLU A 9 13.24 -3.37 16.04
N GLY A 10 14.36 -2.67 15.81
CA GLY A 10 14.36 -1.38 15.12
C GLY A 10 13.88 -1.47 13.67
N VAL A 11 14.35 -2.46 12.93
CA VAL A 11 13.93 -2.72 11.54
C VAL A 11 12.45 -3.09 11.50
N ARG A 12 12.00 -4.00 12.39
CA ARG A 12 10.58 -4.38 12.50
C ARG A 12 9.70 -3.17 12.77
N TYR A 13 10.05 -2.35 13.77
CA TYR A 13 9.30 -1.14 14.11
C TYR A 13 9.21 -0.16 12.93
N PHE A 14 10.32 0.04 12.21
CA PHE A 14 10.34 0.90 11.03
C PHE A 14 9.40 0.39 9.92
N LEU A 15 9.46 -0.90 9.62
CA LEU A 15 8.62 -1.53 8.60
C LEU A 15 7.13 -1.49 8.99
N GLU A 16 6.78 -1.77 10.24
CA GLU A 16 5.40 -1.69 10.73
C GLU A 16 4.84 -0.26 10.65
N LYS A 17 5.66 0.75 11.00
CA LYS A 17 5.29 2.15 10.86
C LYS A 17 5.02 2.51 9.40
N LYS A 18 5.92 2.10 8.48
CA LYS A 18 5.77 2.34 7.04
C LYS A 18 4.54 1.62 6.47
N LEU A 19 4.30 0.39 6.90
CA LEU A 19 3.11 -0.37 6.50
C LEU A 19 1.82 0.35 6.91
N ARG A 20 1.78 0.92 8.12
CA ARG A 20 0.64 1.72 8.59
C ARG A 20 0.41 2.95 7.74
N GLU A 21 1.47 3.70 7.44
CA GLU A 21 1.40 4.89 6.56
C GLU A 21 0.85 4.53 5.18
N ILE A 22 1.34 3.43 4.57
CA ILE A 22 0.85 2.93 3.29
C ILE A 22 -0.61 2.51 3.37
N LYS A 23 -1.01 1.74 4.39
CA LYS A 23 -2.40 1.29 4.55
C LYS A 23 -3.38 2.45 4.71
N THR A 24 -2.99 3.50 5.44
CA THR A 24 -3.80 4.73 5.55
C THR A 24 -3.97 5.41 4.19
N GLU A 25 -2.92 5.48 3.40
CA GLU A 25 -2.97 6.11 2.09
C GLU A 25 -3.78 5.30 1.07
N ILE A 26 -3.62 3.98 1.07
CA ILE A 26 -4.49 3.06 0.31
C ILE A 26 -5.95 3.33 0.68
N PHE A 27 -6.27 3.32 1.98
CA PHE A 27 -7.64 3.56 2.46
C PHE A 27 -8.21 4.91 2.00
N ARG A 28 -7.38 5.96 1.94
CA ARG A 28 -7.78 7.28 1.45
C ARG A 28 -8.18 7.22 -0.03
N ILE A 29 -7.36 6.59 -0.87
CA ILE A 29 -7.62 6.48 -2.31
C ILE A 29 -8.80 5.56 -2.57
N THR A 30 -8.80 4.35 -1.98
CA THR A 30 -9.87 3.38 -2.19
C THR A 30 -11.22 3.92 -1.69
N GLY A 31 -11.24 4.65 -0.58
CA GLY A 31 -12.42 5.34 -0.07
C GLY A 31 -12.96 6.44 -1.01
N LYS A 32 -12.08 7.20 -1.67
CA LYS A 32 -12.47 8.23 -2.65
C LYS A 32 -13.26 7.64 -3.83
N TYR A 33 -12.84 6.47 -4.32
CA TYR A 33 -13.46 5.81 -5.48
C TYR A 33 -14.46 4.70 -5.10
N LYS A 34 -14.63 4.42 -3.80
CA LYS A 34 -15.47 3.33 -3.26
C LYS A 34 -15.09 1.95 -3.82
N ILE A 35 -13.79 1.71 -3.95
CA ILE A 35 -13.21 0.45 -4.43
C ILE A 35 -12.44 -0.22 -3.29
N SER A 36 -11.96 -1.44 -3.52
CA SER A 36 -11.11 -2.18 -2.58
C SER A 36 -9.66 -2.34 -3.05
N SER A 37 -9.39 -2.18 -4.36
CA SER A 37 -8.07 -2.42 -4.94
C SER A 37 -7.83 -1.69 -6.27
N VAL A 38 -6.57 -1.63 -6.72
CA VAL A 38 -6.19 -1.15 -8.06
C VAL A 38 -6.90 -1.92 -9.18
N LYS A 39 -7.16 -3.23 -8.99
CA LYS A 39 -7.91 -4.05 -9.95
C LYS A 39 -9.34 -3.57 -10.10
N GLU A 40 -10.00 -3.19 -9.00
CA GLU A 40 -11.34 -2.62 -9.09
C GLU A 40 -11.33 -1.22 -9.72
N PHE A 41 -10.27 -0.45 -9.51
CA PHE A 41 -10.07 0.83 -10.20
C PHE A 41 -10.02 0.64 -11.73
N ASP A 42 -9.23 -0.32 -12.20
CA ASP A 42 -9.15 -0.67 -13.64
C ASP A 42 -10.53 -1.07 -14.21
N GLU A 43 -11.34 -1.80 -13.44
CA GLU A 43 -12.72 -2.12 -13.82
C GLU A 43 -13.63 -0.89 -13.92
N LEU A 44 -13.40 0.16 -13.13
CA LEU A 44 -14.13 1.43 -13.26
C LEU A 44 -13.77 2.15 -14.57
N TYR A 45 -12.51 2.09 -15.00
CA TYR A 45 -12.08 2.62 -16.30
C TYR A 45 -12.74 1.88 -17.46
N LYS A 46 -12.71 0.54 -17.43
CA LYS A 46 -13.35 -0.29 -18.48
C LYS A 46 -14.84 -0.03 -18.61
N LYS A 47 -15.51 0.30 -17.52
CA LYS A 47 -16.95 0.63 -17.48
C LYS A 47 -17.25 2.09 -17.80
N GLY A 48 -16.23 2.94 -17.94
CA GLY A 48 -16.39 4.39 -18.15
C GLY A 48 -17.01 5.11 -16.95
N ILE A 49 -16.94 4.54 -15.74
CA ILE A 49 -17.48 5.15 -14.51
C ILE A 49 -16.55 6.27 -14.02
N VAL A 50 -15.26 6.13 -14.27
CA VAL A 50 -14.21 7.10 -13.94
C VAL A 50 -13.43 7.44 -15.20
N GLU A 51 -13.09 8.70 -15.39
CA GLU A 51 -12.27 9.17 -16.51
C GLU A 51 -10.79 9.14 -16.13
N GLU A 52 -9.96 8.53 -16.99
CA GLU A 52 -8.52 8.34 -16.76
C GLU A 52 -7.79 9.68 -16.57
N LYS A 53 -8.10 10.68 -17.39
CA LYS A 53 -7.48 12.00 -17.36
C LYS A 53 -7.48 12.65 -15.96
N ASP A 54 -8.57 12.46 -15.21
CA ASP A 54 -8.77 13.10 -13.91
C ASP A 54 -8.38 12.22 -12.71
N SER A 55 -7.98 10.97 -12.95
CA SER A 55 -7.82 9.97 -11.89
C SER A 55 -6.57 9.09 -12.04
N TRP A 56 -5.84 9.23 -13.14
CA TRP A 56 -4.64 8.46 -13.45
C TRP A 56 -3.58 8.52 -12.35
N GLU A 57 -3.36 9.68 -11.74
CA GLU A 57 -2.39 9.82 -10.65
C GLU A 57 -2.77 8.96 -9.44
N ASP A 58 -4.05 8.94 -9.07
CA ASP A 58 -4.55 8.12 -7.97
C ASP A 58 -4.48 6.62 -8.30
N PHE A 59 -4.74 6.25 -9.56
CA PHE A 59 -4.55 4.87 -10.05
C PHE A 59 -3.10 4.41 -9.90
N GLN A 60 -2.15 5.15 -10.48
CA GLN A 60 -0.72 4.81 -10.41
C GLN A 60 -0.23 4.78 -8.96
N ARG A 61 -0.70 5.71 -8.14
CA ARG A 61 -0.35 5.77 -6.74
C ARG A 61 -0.88 4.56 -5.98
N LEU A 62 -2.12 4.15 -6.23
CA LEU A 62 -2.70 2.97 -5.60
C LEU A 62 -1.95 1.70 -5.98
N ASP A 63 -1.61 1.52 -7.27
CA ASP A 63 -0.82 0.38 -7.76
C ASP A 63 0.52 0.26 -7.02
N HIS A 64 1.27 1.37 -6.96
CA HIS A 64 2.55 1.43 -6.28
C HIS A 64 2.45 1.16 -4.77
N LEU A 65 1.39 1.68 -4.14
CA LEU A 65 1.16 1.47 -2.71
C LEU A 65 0.81 0.02 -2.40
N GLU A 66 0.00 -0.63 -3.23
CA GLU A 66 -0.31 -2.06 -3.08
C GLU A 66 0.94 -2.92 -3.24
N PHE A 67 1.75 -2.65 -4.27
CA PHE A 67 3.03 -3.33 -4.45
C PHE A 67 3.96 -3.17 -3.23
N LYS A 68 4.13 -1.93 -2.75
CA LYS A 68 4.97 -1.66 -1.56
C LYS A 68 4.42 -2.28 -0.28
N ARG A 69 3.10 -2.31 -0.10
CA ARG A 69 2.47 -3.00 1.03
C ARG A 69 2.90 -4.46 1.04
N ASP A 70 2.77 -5.13 -0.11
CA ASP A 70 3.06 -6.56 -0.23
C ASP A 70 4.54 -6.86 0.02
N GLU A 71 5.45 -6.02 -0.49
CA GLU A 71 6.89 -6.12 -0.20
C GLU A 71 7.21 -5.96 1.29
N ILE A 72 6.62 -4.97 1.97
CA ILE A 72 6.84 -4.76 3.40
C ILE A 72 6.25 -5.91 4.23
N GLU A 73 5.08 -6.40 3.88
CA GLU A 73 4.46 -7.55 4.55
C GLU A 73 5.31 -8.81 4.41
N LYS A 74 5.93 -9.03 3.24
CA LYS A 74 6.89 -10.11 3.02
C LYS A 74 8.14 -9.95 3.89
N LEU A 75 8.76 -8.77 3.91
CA LEU A 75 9.93 -8.49 4.77
C LEU A 75 9.61 -8.70 6.25
N LEU A 76 8.43 -8.28 6.71
CA LEU A 76 7.99 -8.50 8.08
C LEU A 76 7.76 -9.99 8.40
N GLN A 77 7.36 -10.80 7.42
CA GLN A 77 7.26 -12.26 7.60
C GLN A 77 8.63 -12.93 7.69
N GLU A 78 9.63 -12.46 6.93
CA GLU A 78 11.01 -12.97 6.96
C GLU A 78 11.73 -12.61 8.28
N LEU A 79 11.30 -11.55 8.96
CA LEU A 79 11.81 -11.13 10.28
C LEU A 79 11.12 -11.84 11.47
N ARG A 80 10.16 -12.74 11.24
CA ARG A 80 9.49 -13.51 12.29
C ARG A 80 10.25 -14.76 12.67
#